data_AF-A0A2J8X1C0-F1
#
_entry.id   AF-A0A2J8X1C0-F1
#
_cell.length_a   1.000
_cell.length_b   1.000
_cell.length_c   1.000
_cell.angle_alpha   90.00
_cell.angle_beta   90.00
_cell.angle_gamma   90.00
#
_symmetry.space_group_name_H-M   'P 1'
#
loop_
_entity.id
_entity.type
_entity.pdbx_description
1 polymer ?
#
loop_
_entity_poly.entity_id
_entity_poly.type
_entity_poly.pdbx_seq_one_letter_code
_entity_poly.pdbx_strand_id
1 'polypeptide(L)' 'MIIGGIDHSLYTGSLWYTPIRREWYYEVIIVRVEINGQDLKMDCKEYNYDK' A
#
# COMPACT_ATOMS: atom_id res chain seq x y z
N MET A 1 14.11 -3.96 12.43
CA MET A 1 14.30 -4.57 11.10
C MET A 1 14.62 -6.03 11.30
N ILE A 2 13.78 -6.93 10.79
CA ILE A 2 14.02 -8.37 10.79
C ILE A 2 14.51 -8.74 9.37
N ILE A 3 15.64 -9.43 9.25
CA ILE A 3 16.17 -9.86 7.95
C ILE A 3 15.75 -11.32 7.73
N GLY A 4 15.08 -11.60 6.60
CA GLY A 4 14.73 -12.97 6.20
C GLY A 4 13.46 -13.56 6.83
N GLY A 5 12.62 -12.77 7.50
CA GLY A 5 11.41 -13.29 8.12
C GLY A 5 10.47 -12.23 8.68
N ILE A 6 9.42 -12.71 9.36
CA ILE A 6 8.39 -11.90 10.03
C ILE A 6 8.32 -12.37 11.50
N ASP A 7 8.32 -11.43 12.44
CA ASP A 7 8.08 -11.71 13.86
C ASP A 7 6.61 -11.40 14.20
N HIS A 8 5.84 -12.46 14.47
CA HIS A 8 4.41 -12.37 14.75
C HIS A 8 4.06 -11.67 16.07
N SER A 9 5.03 -11.45 16.96
CA SER A 9 4.82 -10.70 18.20
C SER A 9 4.76 -9.18 18.00
N LEU A 10 5.20 -8.68 16.83
CA LEU A 10 5.32 -7.26 16.54
C LEU A 10 4.07 -6.63 15.93
N TYR A 11 3.01 -7.40 15.68
CA TYR A 11 1.75 -6.88 15.16
C TYR A 11 0.54 -7.61 15.77
N THR A 12 -0.64 -7.01 15.65
CA THR A 12 -1.92 -7.64 16.00
C THR A 12 -2.83 -7.67 14.77
N GLY A 13 -3.81 -8.57 14.75
CA GLY A 13 -4.67 -8.77 13.58
C GLY A 13 -3.98 -9.57 12.47
N SER A 14 -4.38 -9.33 11.22
CA SER A 14 -3.92 -10.07 10.05
C SER A 14 -3.00 -9.23 9.14
N LEU A 15 -2.07 -9.90 8.47
CA LEU A 15 -1.30 -9.29 7.38
C LEU A 15 -2.15 -9.21 6.11
N TRP A 16 -2.07 -8.07 5.42
CA TRP A 16 -2.69 -7.84 4.12
C TRP A 16 -1.60 -7.56 3.09
N TYR A 17 -1.67 -8.24 1.95
CA TYR A 17 -0.67 -8.15 0.89
C TYR A 17 -1.21 -7.36 -0.30
N THR A 18 -0.37 -6.49 -0.86
CA THR A 18 -0.61 -5.83 -2.14
C THR A 18 0.50 -6.24 -3.12
N PRO A 19 0.19 -6.47 -4.41
CA PRO A 19 1.22 -6.83 -5.38
C PRO A 19 2.26 -5.72 -5.56
N ILE A 20 3.51 -6.12 -5.76
CA ILE A 20 4.55 -5.24 -6.29
C ILE A 20 4.25 -5.02 -7.78
N ARG A 21 4.06 -3.77 -8.22
CA ARG A 21 3.71 -3.43 -9.61
C ARG A 21 4.87 -3.71 -10.58
N ARG A 22 6.09 -3.32 -10.22
CA ARG A 22 7.34 -3.62 -10.92
C ARG A 22 8.48 -3.74 -9.91
N GLU A 23 9.49 -4.55 -10.22
CA GLU A 23 10.62 -4.83 -9.33
C GLU A 23 11.78 -3.83 -9.58
N TRP A 24 11.57 -2.60 -9.13
CA TRP A 24 12.54 -1.50 -9.27
C TRP A 24 12.54 -0.65 -8.00
N TYR A 25 11.37 -0.13 -7.64
CA TYR A 25 10.99 0.32 -6.31
C TYR A 25 10.07 -0.71 -5.66
N TYR A 26 9.77 -0.53 -4.37
CA TYR A 26 8.60 -1.15 -3.75
C TYR A 26 7.33 -0.45 -4.25
N GLU A 27 7.10 -0.53 -5.56
CA GLU A 27 6.00 0.13 -6.26
C GLU A 27 4.71 -0.64 -6.02
N VAL A 28 3.66 0.07 -5.62
CA VAL A 28 2.31 -0.46 -5.39
C VAL A 28 1.28 0.42 -6.10
N ILE A 29 0.02 -0.01 -6.14
CA ILE A 29 -1.08 0.75 -6.76
C ILE A 29 -2.09 1.19 -5.69
N ILE A 30 -2.29 2.49 -5.55
CA ILE A 30 -3.31 3.11 -4.70
C ILE A 30 -4.61 3.23 -5.50
N VAL A 31 -5.70 2.68 -4.97
CA VAL A 31 -6.99 2.61 -5.70
C VAL A 31 -8.08 3.54 -5.15
N ARG A 32 -7.95 4.03 -3.92
CA ARG A 32 -8.90 4.93 -3.26
C ARG A 32 -8.22 5.66 -2.11
N VAL A 33 -8.59 6.91 -1.89
CA VAL A 33 -8.14 7.71 -0.74
C VAL A 33 -9.36 8.29 -0.04
N GLU A 34 -9.42 8.17 1.28
CA GLU A 34 -10.48 8.74 2.09
C GLU A 34 -9.92 9.71 3.12
N ILE A 35 -10.63 10.81 3.35
CA ILE A 35 -10.35 11.76 4.43
C ILE A 35 -11.58 11.80 5.33
N ASN A 36 -11.42 11.41 6.60
CA ASN A 36 -12.53 11.29 7.55
C ASN A 36 -13.70 10.44 7.02
N GLY A 37 -13.39 9.34 6.33
CA GLY A 37 -14.38 8.44 5.73
C GLY A 37 -15.06 8.98 4.47
N GLN A 38 -14.65 10.14 3.98
CA GLN A 38 -15.14 10.71 2.73
C GLN A 38 -14.14 10.45 1.62
N ASP A 39 -14.60 9.79 0.55
CA ASP A 39 -13.82 9.55 -0.65
C ASP A 39 -13.35 10.87 -1.28
N LEU A 40 -12.07 10.94 -1.63
CA LEU A 40 -11.47 12.08 -2.31
C LEU A 40 -11.99 12.24 -3.76
N LYS A 41 -12.59 11.19 -4.34
CA LYS A 41 -13.30 11.19 -5.63
C LYS A 41 -12.48 11.72 -6.81
N MET A 42 -11.19 11.40 -6.86
CA MET A 42 -10.34 11.66 -8.03
C MET A 42 -10.26 10.43 -8.93
N ASP A 43 -9.83 10.60 -10.19
CA ASP A 43 -9.41 9.46 -11.00
C ASP A 43 -8.26 8.75 -10.28
N CYS A 44 -8.36 7.43 -10.09
CA CYS A 44 -7.37 6.68 -9.32
C CYS A 44 -5.98 6.67 -9.96
N LYS A 45 -5.86 6.98 -11.25
CA LYS A 45 -4.57 7.16 -11.91
C LYS A 45 -3.76 8.31 -11.32
N GLU A 46 -4.43 9.35 -10.81
CA GLU A 46 -3.78 10.51 -10.20
C GLU A 46 -2.98 10.14 -8.94
N TYR A 47 -3.36 9.06 -8.24
CA TYR A 47 -2.63 8.58 -7.06
C TYR A 47 -1.34 7.84 -7.40
N ASN A 48 -1.15 7.49 -8.67
CA ASN A 48 -0.08 6.61 -9.15
C ASN A 48 0.67 7.20 -10.35
N TYR A 49 0.50 8.50 -10.59
CA TYR A 49 1.11 9.18 -11.72
C TYR A 49 2.61 9.33 -11.46
N ASP A 50 3.44 8.77 -12.34
CA ASP A 50 4.88 8.98 -12.33
C ASP A 50 5.15 10.47 -12.61
N LYS A 51 5.95 11.12 -11.76
CA LYS A 51 6.59 12.39 -12.12
C LYS A 51 7.82 12.15 -12.99
#